data_AF-I2GTA9-F1
#
_entry.id   AF-I2GTA9-F1
#
_cell.length_a   1.000
_cell.length_b   1.000
_cell.length_c   1.000
_cell.angle_alpha   90.00
_cell.angle_beta   90.00
_cell.angle_gamma   90.00
#
_symmetry.space_group_name_H-M   'P 1'
#
loop_
_entity.id
_entity.type
_entity.pdbx_description
1 polymer ?
#
loop_
_entity_poly.entity_id
_entity_poly.type
_entity_poly.pdbx_seq_one_letter_code
_entity_poly.pdbx_strand_id
1 'polypeptide(L)'
;MKNNLLSFFFFLCCVVATQLLSQRVWAQATSGSMTLDQLKSIKAIKIANLDKDTYFKSGGFILDRYEERPAYVFNYSDGIPRKIYLYKVFAAEDTKELGLLAIYQNGKTNEVKPFVIPGASADRKAWDAYIDDLKYVGEKEPGLMSALGFVLSREMAMLMAGGGAKSEEGGKKKEEYNFCFAPDAPVTLADGSMKAISDVVEGDLVMSYDAKSKALIQTSVTKIDRHQGDFAIAGVWLTPVQEITATNTNRLATPTLLEATANHPVLTAAGRKPLGEVHPGDVLYRYEPATKTVVMYKAVRTEPSVRTVGKVYNLSTQNGSYLVGETVVLDK
;
A
#
# COMPACT_ATOMS: atom_id res chain seq x y z
N MET A 1 -64.03 -15.40 22.29
CA MET A 1 -63.27 -15.56 21.03
C MET A 1 -63.61 -14.43 20.07
N LYS A 2 -63.04 -13.24 20.27
CA LYS A 2 -63.09 -12.08 19.35
C LYS A 2 -61.90 -11.21 19.77
N ASN A 3 -61.05 -10.82 18.81
CA ASN A 3 -59.82 -9.99 18.94
C ASN A 3 -58.48 -10.66 18.58
N ASN A 4 -58.46 -11.69 17.73
CA ASN A 4 -57.20 -12.12 17.09
C ASN A 4 -57.11 -11.81 15.59
N LEU A 5 -58.18 -11.31 14.97
CA LEU A 5 -58.17 -11.03 13.53
C LEU A 5 -57.31 -9.79 13.18
N LEU A 6 -57.39 -8.74 14.00
CA LEU A 6 -56.68 -7.49 13.75
C LEU A 6 -55.16 -7.63 13.90
N SER A 7 -54.70 -8.34 14.94
CA SER A 7 -53.27 -8.65 15.13
C SER A 7 -52.72 -9.52 14.01
N PHE A 8 -53.51 -10.46 13.47
CA PHE A 8 -53.09 -11.31 12.36
C PHE A 8 -52.94 -10.50 11.06
N PHE A 9 -53.85 -9.57 10.80
CA PHE A 9 -53.74 -8.65 9.65
C PHE A 9 -52.55 -7.70 9.76
N PHE A 10 -52.23 -7.21 10.97
CA PHE A 10 -51.06 -6.36 11.19
C PHE A 10 -49.74 -7.12 10.99
N PHE A 11 -49.68 -8.36 11.47
CA PHE A 11 -48.51 -9.23 11.24
C PHE A 11 -48.33 -9.57 9.76
N LEU A 12 -49.42 -9.88 9.05
CA LEU A 12 -49.37 -10.17 7.62
C LEU A 12 -48.92 -8.95 6.81
N CYS A 13 -49.38 -7.74 7.16
CA CYS A 13 -48.93 -6.50 6.52
C CYS A 13 -47.44 -6.23 6.76
N CYS A 14 -46.93 -6.49 7.98
CA CYS A 14 -45.49 -6.33 8.27
C CYS A 14 -44.62 -7.35 7.52
N VAL A 15 -45.07 -8.60 7.36
CA VAL A 15 -44.35 -9.63 6.60
C VAL A 15 -44.34 -9.33 5.10
N VAL A 16 -45.46 -8.84 4.54
CA VAL A 16 -45.51 -8.44 3.12
C VAL A 16 -44.71 -7.17 2.87
N ALA A 17 -44.72 -6.19 3.79
CA ALA A 17 -43.90 -4.99 3.68
C ALA A 17 -42.40 -5.30 3.76
N THR A 18 -41.99 -6.22 4.64
CA THR A 18 -40.58 -6.65 4.74
C THR A 18 -40.12 -7.47 3.53
N GLN A 19 -41.00 -8.29 2.92
CA GLN A 19 -40.68 -8.99 1.66
C GLN A 19 -40.64 -8.06 0.44
N LEU A 20 -41.49 -7.02 0.38
CA LEU A 20 -41.43 -6.02 -0.70
C LEU A 20 -40.23 -5.07 -0.54
N LEU A 21 -39.83 -4.77 0.69
CA LEU A 21 -38.60 -4.01 0.98
C LEU A 21 -37.34 -4.84 0.69
N SER A 22 -37.31 -6.14 1.01
CA SER A 22 -36.16 -7.00 0.67
C SER A 22 -36.03 -7.24 -0.83
N GLN A 23 -37.14 -7.34 -1.57
CA GLN A 23 -37.11 -7.39 -3.04
C GLN A 23 -36.70 -6.06 -3.68
N ARG A 24 -37.02 -4.91 -3.07
CA ARG A 24 -36.52 -3.60 -3.54
C ARG A 24 -35.06 -3.33 -3.19
N VAL A 25 -34.55 -3.89 -2.08
CA VAL A 25 -33.11 -3.85 -1.76
C VAL A 25 -32.29 -4.75 -2.70
N TRP A 26 -32.91 -5.80 -3.29
CA TRP A 26 -32.28 -6.65 -4.30
C TRP A 26 -32.49 -6.17 -5.75
N ALA A 27 -33.32 -5.15 -5.94
CA ALA A 27 -33.56 -4.48 -7.22
C ALA A 27 -33.02 -3.04 -7.22
N GLN A 28 -32.01 -2.75 -6.40
CA GLN A 28 -31.15 -1.62 -6.66
C GLN A 28 -30.29 -1.98 -7.87
N ALA A 29 -30.66 -1.40 -9.00
CA ALA A 29 -30.07 -1.54 -10.31
C ALA A 29 -28.57 -1.88 -10.27
N THR A 30 -28.21 -2.89 -11.07
CA THR A 30 -26.85 -3.23 -11.49
C THR A 30 -26.04 -1.94 -11.69
N SER A 31 -25.26 -1.60 -10.68
CA SER A 31 -24.54 -0.34 -10.66
C SER A 31 -23.44 -0.45 -11.73
N GLY A 32 -23.29 0.58 -12.57
CA GLY A 32 -22.53 0.64 -13.82
C GLY A 32 -21.41 -0.38 -14.04
N SER A 33 -21.67 -1.35 -14.92
CA SER A 33 -20.69 -2.22 -15.58
C SER A 33 -20.19 -1.54 -16.85
N MET A 34 -18.92 -1.67 -17.21
CA MET A 34 -18.43 -1.18 -18.51
C MET A 34 -19.13 -1.96 -19.64
N THR A 35 -19.77 -1.24 -20.57
CA THR A 35 -20.38 -1.82 -21.78
C THR A 35 -19.40 -1.89 -22.95
N LEU A 36 -19.72 -2.68 -23.98
CA LEU A 36 -18.88 -2.78 -25.19
C LEU A 36 -18.71 -1.44 -25.91
N ASP A 37 -19.75 -0.60 -25.94
CA ASP A 37 -19.71 0.70 -26.62
C ASP A 37 -18.88 1.71 -25.83
N GLN A 38 -18.94 1.67 -24.50
CA GLN A 38 -18.04 2.43 -23.64
C GLN A 38 -16.58 2.01 -23.85
N LEU A 39 -16.31 0.70 -23.91
CA LEU A 39 -14.97 0.17 -24.19
C LEU A 39 -14.40 0.71 -25.52
N LYS A 40 -15.19 0.64 -26.59
CA LYS A 40 -14.79 1.18 -27.91
C LYS A 40 -14.54 2.69 -27.86
N SER A 41 -15.38 3.42 -27.13
CA SER A 41 -15.25 4.87 -26.97
C SER A 41 -13.98 5.23 -26.20
N ILE A 42 -13.68 4.54 -25.10
CA ILE A 42 -12.44 4.72 -24.31
C ILE A 42 -11.22 4.42 -25.17
N LYS A 43 -11.25 3.32 -25.94
CA LYS A 43 -10.14 2.93 -26.83
C LYS A 43 -9.86 3.96 -27.93
N ALA A 44 -10.87 4.72 -28.36
CA ALA A 44 -10.73 5.75 -29.38
C ALA A 44 -10.18 7.09 -28.83
N ILE A 45 -10.04 7.23 -27.51
CA ILE A 45 -9.53 8.46 -26.88
C ILE A 45 -8.06 8.64 -27.25
N LYS A 46 -7.76 9.79 -27.87
CA LYS A 46 -6.39 10.20 -28.18
C LYS A 46 -5.84 11.04 -27.03
N ILE A 47 -4.66 10.67 -26.54
CA ILE A 47 -3.94 11.42 -25.51
C ILE A 47 -2.84 12.20 -26.22
N ALA A 48 -2.83 13.52 -26.02
CA ALA A 48 -1.93 14.42 -26.74
C ALA A 48 -0.47 14.27 -26.26
N ASN A 49 -0.27 14.17 -24.95
CA ASN A 49 1.04 14.00 -24.34
C ASN A 49 1.02 12.91 -23.25
N LEU A 50 1.46 11.71 -23.60
CA LEU A 50 1.45 10.56 -22.68
C LEU A 50 2.29 10.76 -21.40
N ASP A 51 3.30 11.61 -21.45
CA ASP A 51 4.21 11.89 -20.33
C ASP A 51 3.70 13.02 -19.41
N LYS A 52 2.85 13.93 -19.91
CA LYS A 52 2.35 15.09 -19.13
C LYS A 52 0.87 15.04 -18.79
N ASP A 53 0.06 14.38 -19.61
CA ASP A 53 -1.39 14.37 -19.45
C ASP A 53 -1.79 13.30 -18.42
N THR A 54 -1.53 13.59 -17.14
CA THR A 54 -1.80 12.65 -16.05
C THR A 54 -3.27 12.62 -15.64
N TYR A 55 -4.03 13.69 -15.85
CA TYR A 55 -5.46 13.74 -15.54
C TYR A 55 -6.19 14.54 -16.60
N PHE A 56 -7.20 13.95 -17.25
CA PHE A 56 -8.05 14.68 -18.19
C PHE A 56 -9.42 14.03 -18.37
N LYS A 57 -10.40 14.83 -18.78
CA LYS A 57 -11.77 14.40 -19.09
C LYS A 57 -11.97 14.39 -20.59
N SER A 58 -12.45 13.28 -21.16
CA SER A 58 -12.71 13.16 -22.60
C SER A 58 -13.83 12.17 -22.87
N GLY A 59 -14.75 12.52 -23.78
CA GLY A 59 -15.80 11.62 -24.26
C GLY A 59 -16.75 11.08 -23.18
N GLY A 60 -16.97 11.81 -22.08
CA GLY A 60 -17.78 11.35 -20.95
C GLY A 60 -17.03 10.49 -19.93
N PHE A 61 -15.71 10.36 -20.07
CA PHE A 61 -14.84 9.62 -19.16
C PHE A 61 -13.79 10.52 -18.52
N ILE A 62 -13.31 10.13 -17.35
CA ILE A 62 -12.16 10.71 -16.67
C ILE A 62 -11.04 9.67 -16.74
N LEU A 63 -9.91 10.07 -17.30
CA LEU A 63 -8.70 9.27 -17.26
C LEU A 63 -7.76 9.90 -16.25
N ASP A 64 -7.45 9.11 -15.22
CA ASP A 64 -6.51 9.47 -14.18
C ASP A 64 -5.32 8.53 -14.26
N ARG A 65 -4.10 9.06 -14.34
CA ARG A 65 -2.87 8.28 -14.38
C ARG A 65 -2.89 7.37 -13.17
N TYR A 66 -2.74 6.08 -13.39
CA TYR A 66 -2.77 5.11 -12.31
C TYR A 66 -1.73 5.51 -11.26
N GLU A 67 -2.23 6.12 -10.18
CA GLU A 67 -1.46 6.63 -9.06
C GLU A 67 -0.35 7.66 -9.40
N GLU A 68 -0.54 8.42 -10.49
CA GLU A 68 0.46 9.37 -11.03
C GLU A 68 1.77 8.70 -11.48
N ARG A 69 1.74 7.38 -11.68
CA ARG A 69 2.93 6.65 -12.02
C ARG A 69 3.43 7.00 -13.43
N PRO A 70 4.74 7.11 -13.60
CA PRO A 70 5.37 7.24 -14.90
C PRO A 70 5.19 5.96 -15.74
N ALA A 71 5.59 6.02 -17.00
CA ALA A 71 5.51 4.87 -17.90
C ALA A 71 6.42 3.73 -17.42
N TYR A 72 5.93 2.51 -17.47
CA TYR A 72 6.74 1.30 -17.32
C TYR A 72 7.63 1.19 -18.54
N VAL A 73 8.94 1.27 -18.35
CA VAL A 73 9.91 1.26 -19.45
C VAL A 73 10.60 -0.09 -19.50
N PHE A 74 10.41 -0.81 -20.60
CA PHE A 74 11.04 -2.09 -20.86
C PHE A 74 12.17 -1.93 -21.86
N ASN A 75 13.38 -2.25 -21.43
CA ASN A 75 14.56 -2.31 -22.29
C ASN A 75 14.88 -3.78 -22.55
N TYR A 76 14.34 -4.32 -23.63
CA TYR A 76 14.65 -5.68 -24.06
C TYR A 76 16.04 -5.75 -24.72
N SER A 77 16.59 -6.95 -24.85
CA SER A 77 17.89 -7.19 -25.49
C SER A 77 17.93 -6.82 -26.97
N ASP A 78 16.77 -6.60 -27.60
CA ASP A 78 16.64 -6.09 -28.96
C ASP A 78 16.91 -4.57 -29.08
N GLY A 79 17.15 -3.89 -27.96
CA GLY A 79 17.47 -2.47 -27.92
C GLY A 79 16.30 -1.53 -28.21
N ILE A 80 15.08 -2.04 -28.35
CA ILE A 80 13.88 -1.24 -28.61
C ILE A 80 13.16 -0.95 -27.28
N PRO A 81 13.17 0.31 -26.81
CA PRO A 81 12.46 0.66 -25.59
C PRO A 81 10.96 0.57 -25.82
N ARG A 82 10.25 -0.08 -24.90
CA ARG A 82 8.79 -0.20 -24.94
C ARG A 82 8.23 0.43 -23.68
N LYS A 83 7.19 1.23 -23.84
CA LYS A 83 6.55 1.92 -22.72
C LYS A 83 5.12 1.47 -22.54
N ILE A 84 4.70 1.28 -21.29
CA ILE A 84 3.28 1.12 -20.95
C ILE A 84 2.87 2.21 -19.98
N TYR A 85 1.81 2.92 -20.33
CA TYR A 85 1.16 3.90 -19.49
C TYR A 85 -0.17 3.33 -18.99
N LEU A 86 -0.43 3.41 -17.69
CA LEU A 86 -1.69 2.95 -17.10
C LEU A 86 -2.55 4.12 -16.65
N TYR A 87 -3.84 4.08 -16.95
CA TYR A 87 -4.82 5.02 -16.44
C TYR A 87 -5.97 4.27 -15.79
N LYS A 88 -6.46 4.77 -14.66
CA LYS A 88 -7.79 4.46 -14.15
C LYS A 88 -8.81 5.20 -15.00
N VAL A 89 -9.87 4.49 -15.38
CA VAL A 89 -10.96 5.05 -16.17
C VAL A 89 -12.19 5.16 -15.27
N PHE A 90 -12.70 6.39 -15.13
CA PHE A 90 -13.93 6.66 -14.42
C PHE A 90 -14.99 7.21 -15.37
N ALA A 91 -16.27 6.92 -15.10
CA ALA A 91 -17.37 7.63 -15.73
C ALA A 91 -17.41 9.09 -15.22
N ALA A 92 -17.58 10.06 -16.11
CA ALA A 92 -17.57 11.48 -15.72
C ALA A 92 -18.83 11.91 -14.96
N GLU A 93 -19.93 11.18 -15.12
CA GLU A 93 -21.23 11.49 -14.53
C GLU A 93 -21.28 11.20 -13.03
N ASP A 94 -20.74 10.07 -12.61
CA ASP A 94 -20.83 9.56 -11.24
C ASP A 94 -19.47 9.23 -10.60
N THR A 95 -18.37 9.49 -11.31
CA THR A 95 -16.98 9.16 -10.90
C THR A 95 -16.77 7.68 -10.58
N LYS A 96 -17.61 6.80 -11.12
CA LYS A 96 -17.50 5.37 -10.89
C LYS A 96 -16.33 4.78 -11.68
N GLU A 97 -15.51 3.95 -11.03
CA GLU A 97 -14.42 3.22 -11.68
C GLU A 97 -14.98 2.15 -12.64
N LEU A 98 -14.58 2.24 -13.91
CA LEU A 98 -15.00 1.32 -14.97
C LEU A 98 -13.94 0.26 -15.27
N GLY A 99 -12.66 0.58 -15.05
CA GLY A 99 -11.53 -0.31 -15.33
C GLY A 99 -10.23 0.46 -15.58
N LEU A 100 -9.32 -0.15 -16.34
CA LEU A 100 -8.01 0.43 -16.67
C LEU A 100 -7.87 0.64 -18.18
N LEU A 101 -7.12 1.67 -18.57
CA LEU A 101 -6.62 1.85 -19.92
C LEU A 101 -5.09 1.71 -19.90
N ALA A 102 -4.58 0.68 -20.55
CA ALA A 102 -3.17 0.48 -20.80
C ALA A 102 -2.82 1.00 -22.20
N ILE A 103 -1.83 1.87 -22.28
CA ILE A 103 -1.35 2.42 -23.55
C ILE A 103 0.07 1.96 -23.77
N TYR A 104 0.25 1.10 -24.76
CA TYR A 104 1.56 0.65 -25.20
C TYR A 104 2.13 1.60 -26.24
N GLN A 105 3.40 1.94 -26.11
CA GLN A 105 4.15 2.70 -27.10
C GLN A 105 5.43 1.93 -27.49
N ASN A 106 5.59 1.71 -28.79
CA ASN A 106 6.81 1.12 -29.35
C ASN A 106 7.84 2.22 -29.63
N GLY A 107 9.00 2.21 -28.98
CA GLY A 107 10.02 3.24 -29.14
C GLY A 107 10.70 3.27 -30.52
N LYS A 108 10.52 2.24 -31.36
CA LYS A 108 11.03 2.24 -32.74
C LYS A 108 10.11 2.96 -33.72
N THR A 109 8.80 2.76 -33.60
CA THR A 109 7.80 3.34 -34.51
C THR A 109 7.07 4.55 -33.93
N ASN A 110 7.21 4.78 -32.62
CA ASN A 110 6.39 5.68 -31.80
C ASN A 110 4.87 5.41 -31.92
N GLU A 111 4.50 4.25 -32.46
CA GLU A 111 3.11 3.87 -32.60
C GLU A 111 2.52 3.50 -31.25
N VAL A 112 1.28 3.92 -31.04
CA VAL A 112 0.56 3.78 -29.78
C VAL A 112 -0.60 2.82 -29.95
N LYS A 113 -0.73 1.84 -29.05
CA LYS A 113 -1.80 0.85 -29.04
C LYS A 113 -2.55 0.90 -27.69
N PRO A 114 -3.81 1.37 -27.67
CA PRO A 114 -4.62 1.39 -26.45
C PRO A 114 -5.31 0.03 -26.20
N PHE A 115 -5.28 -0.42 -24.95
CA PHE A 115 -5.92 -1.62 -24.43
C PHE A 115 -6.78 -1.27 -23.23
N VAL A 116 -8.08 -1.50 -23.34
CA VAL A 116 -9.01 -1.27 -22.24
C VAL A 116 -9.18 -2.58 -21.49
N ILE A 117 -8.81 -2.58 -20.22
CA ILE A 117 -8.97 -3.71 -19.31
C ILE A 117 -10.27 -3.45 -18.52
N PRO A 118 -11.34 -4.21 -18.76
CA PRO A 118 -12.60 -3.98 -18.08
C PRO A 118 -12.50 -4.26 -16.57
N GLY A 119 -13.27 -3.53 -15.76
CA GLY A 119 -13.41 -3.83 -14.34
C GLY A 119 -14.16 -5.15 -14.08
N ALA A 120 -14.09 -5.66 -12.85
CA ALA A 120 -14.68 -6.95 -12.48
C ALA A 120 -16.19 -7.06 -12.76
N SER A 121 -16.91 -5.94 -12.67
CA SER A 121 -18.36 -5.90 -12.94
C SER A 121 -18.72 -5.72 -14.42
N ALA A 122 -17.75 -5.58 -15.34
CA ALA A 122 -18.01 -5.28 -16.75
C ALA A 122 -18.77 -6.40 -17.48
N ASP A 123 -19.45 -6.02 -18.57
CA ASP A 123 -20.23 -6.96 -19.37
C ASP A 123 -19.32 -7.99 -20.06
N ARG A 124 -19.82 -9.22 -20.23
CA ARG A 124 -19.06 -10.30 -20.91
C ARG A 124 -18.54 -9.89 -22.29
N LYS A 125 -19.33 -9.14 -23.06
CA LYS A 125 -18.93 -8.65 -24.39
C LYS A 125 -17.73 -7.70 -24.34
N ALA A 126 -17.57 -6.92 -23.27
CA ALA A 126 -16.41 -6.07 -23.08
C ALA A 126 -15.16 -6.92 -22.78
N TRP A 127 -15.30 -7.97 -21.97
CA TRP A 127 -14.24 -8.96 -21.74
C TRP A 127 -13.86 -9.74 -23.01
N ASP A 128 -14.84 -10.15 -23.83
CA ASP A 128 -14.59 -10.81 -25.11
C ASP A 128 -13.77 -9.90 -26.04
N ALA A 129 -14.13 -8.62 -26.13
CA ALA A 129 -13.39 -7.63 -26.92
C ALA A 129 -11.95 -7.40 -26.40
N TYR A 130 -11.76 -7.39 -25.08
CA TYR A 130 -10.42 -7.31 -24.48
C TYR A 130 -9.56 -8.53 -24.84
N ILE A 131 -10.11 -9.74 -24.77
CA ILE A 131 -9.39 -10.96 -25.15
C ILE A 131 -9.06 -10.97 -26.65
N ASP A 132 -9.99 -10.53 -27.50
CA ASP A 132 -9.74 -10.38 -28.93
C ASP A 132 -8.60 -9.39 -29.20
N ASP A 133 -8.53 -8.28 -28.48
CA ASP A 133 -7.41 -7.34 -28.58
C ASP A 133 -6.07 -7.98 -28.19
N LEU A 134 -6.04 -8.73 -27.09
CA LEU A 134 -4.83 -9.45 -26.68
C LEU A 134 -4.38 -10.45 -27.75
N LYS A 135 -5.31 -11.16 -28.37
CA LYS A 135 -5.00 -12.12 -29.42
C LYS A 135 -4.54 -11.42 -30.71
N TYR A 136 -5.37 -10.56 -31.29
CA TYR A 136 -5.15 -10.06 -32.64
C TYR A 136 -4.19 -8.87 -32.74
N VAL A 137 -4.04 -8.08 -31.66
CA VAL A 137 -3.06 -6.99 -31.58
C VAL A 137 -1.80 -7.45 -30.86
N GLY A 138 -1.96 -8.24 -29.80
CA GLY A 138 -0.85 -8.76 -29.00
C GLY A 138 0.10 -9.70 -29.72
N GLU A 139 -0.42 -10.63 -30.52
CA GLU A 139 0.41 -11.56 -31.29
C GLU A 139 1.20 -10.85 -32.41
N LYS A 140 0.70 -9.71 -32.89
CA LYS A 140 1.30 -8.98 -34.02
C LYS A 140 2.39 -7.99 -33.59
N GLU A 141 2.42 -7.60 -32.31
CA GLU A 141 3.36 -6.61 -31.79
C GLU A 141 4.41 -7.27 -30.87
N PRO A 142 5.66 -7.45 -31.35
CA PRO A 142 6.71 -8.10 -30.58
C PRO A 142 6.98 -7.38 -29.26
N GLY A 143 6.85 -8.12 -28.15
CA GLY A 143 7.10 -7.63 -26.79
C GLY A 143 5.91 -6.97 -26.11
N LEU A 144 4.77 -6.77 -26.80
CA LEU A 144 3.57 -6.18 -26.21
C LEU A 144 2.98 -7.09 -25.11
N MET A 145 2.73 -8.36 -25.41
CA MET A 145 2.12 -9.29 -24.45
C MET A 145 3.01 -9.51 -23.22
N SER A 146 4.34 -9.58 -23.40
CA SER A 146 5.27 -9.70 -22.28
C SER A 146 5.32 -8.44 -21.42
N ALA A 147 5.32 -7.26 -22.04
CA ALA A 147 5.31 -6.00 -21.31
C ALA A 147 3.99 -5.85 -20.54
N LEU A 148 2.85 -6.04 -21.21
CA LEU A 148 1.53 -5.93 -20.59
C LEU A 148 1.34 -6.98 -19.49
N GLY A 149 1.72 -8.23 -19.75
CA GLY A 149 1.68 -9.31 -18.78
C GLY A 149 2.51 -9.01 -17.54
N PHE A 150 3.72 -8.45 -17.70
CA PHE A 150 4.54 -8.04 -16.55
C PHE A 150 3.88 -6.92 -15.74
N VAL A 151 3.39 -5.86 -16.41
CA VAL A 151 2.72 -4.74 -15.75
C VAL A 151 1.54 -5.24 -14.92
N LEU A 152 0.65 -6.04 -15.51
CA LEU A 152 -0.52 -6.57 -14.81
C LEU A 152 -0.15 -7.55 -13.69
N SER A 153 0.87 -8.38 -13.89
CA SER A 153 1.36 -9.28 -12.84
C SER A 153 1.91 -8.50 -11.65
N ARG A 154 2.62 -7.40 -11.91
CA ARG A 154 3.14 -6.53 -10.86
C ARG A 154 2.02 -5.84 -10.10
N GLU A 155 1.02 -5.29 -10.79
CA GLU A 155 -0.13 -4.68 -10.12
C GLU A 155 -0.94 -5.68 -9.31
N MET A 156 -1.13 -6.89 -9.84
CA MET A 156 -1.78 -7.96 -9.08
C MET A 156 -0.96 -8.34 -7.84
N ALA A 157 0.36 -8.45 -7.96
CA ALA A 157 1.22 -8.72 -6.81
C ALA A 157 1.16 -7.59 -5.76
N MET A 158 1.09 -6.32 -6.20
CA MET A 158 0.94 -5.15 -5.33
C MET A 158 -0.39 -5.18 -4.57
N LEU A 159 -1.48 -5.48 -5.29
CA LEU A 159 -2.81 -5.65 -4.70
C LEU A 159 -2.83 -6.78 -3.65
N MET A 160 -2.23 -7.93 -3.98
CA MET A 160 -2.18 -9.12 -3.12
C MET A 160 -1.26 -8.94 -1.91
N ALA A 161 -0.26 -8.05 -1.99
CA ALA A 161 0.59 -7.67 -0.86
C ALA A 161 -0.10 -6.70 0.12
N GLY A 162 -1.40 -6.43 -0.05
CA GLY A 162 -2.19 -5.50 0.77
C GLY A 162 -2.21 -4.07 0.23
N GLY A 163 -1.73 -3.83 -0.99
CA GLY A 163 -1.59 -2.50 -1.55
C GLY A 163 -2.84 -1.97 -2.24
N GLY A 164 -3.56 -1.10 -1.54
CA GLY A 164 -3.89 0.19 -2.12
C GLY A 164 -2.66 1.09 -2.05
N ALA A 165 -1.66 0.85 -2.91
CA ALA A 165 -0.49 1.73 -3.02
C ALA A 165 0.33 1.48 -4.30
N LYS A 166 0.66 2.63 -4.89
CA LYS A 166 1.78 3.04 -5.77
C LYS A 166 2.94 2.06 -5.95
N SER A 167 3.35 1.94 -7.21
CA SER A 167 4.42 1.18 -7.81
C SER A 167 4.89 1.96 -9.03
N GLU A 168 5.75 2.91 -8.71
CA GLU A 168 6.64 3.54 -9.66
C GLU A 168 7.46 2.47 -10.41
N GLU A 169 7.24 2.30 -11.72
CA GLU A 169 8.40 2.17 -12.61
C GLU A 169 8.38 3.36 -13.57
N GLY A 170 9.51 4.03 -13.63
CA GLY A 170 9.71 5.25 -14.43
C GLY A 170 9.98 6.49 -13.59
N GLY A 171 10.33 6.35 -12.32
CA GLY A 171 10.68 7.48 -11.45
C GLY A 171 11.74 7.07 -10.46
N LYS A 172 12.99 6.95 -10.89
CA LYS A 172 14.08 7.10 -9.92
C LYS A 172 13.86 8.46 -9.25
N LYS A 173 13.41 8.44 -7.98
CA LYS A 173 13.54 9.46 -6.91
C LYS A 173 12.28 9.90 -6.14
N LYS A 174 11.16 9.15 -6.05
CA LYS A 174 10.09 9.53 -5.09
C LYS A 174 9.51 8.45 -4.17
N GLU A 175 9.72 7.15 -4.42
CA GLU A 175 9.40 6.12 -3.41
C GLU A 175 10.51 5.86 -2.35
N GLU A 176 11.70 6.43 -2.49
CA GLU A 176 12.81 6.24 -1.53
C GLU A 176 12.63 6.98 -0.18
N TYR A 177 11.58 7.78 0.01
CA TYR A 177 11.45 8.71 1.15
C TYR A 177 10.62 8.19 2.33
N ASN A 178 10.31 6.89 2.34
CA ASN A 178 9.14 6.38 3.05
C ASN A 178 9.43 5.48 4.24
N PHE A 179 10.68 5.22 4.62
CA PHE A 179 10.97 4.43 5.83
C PHE A 179 11.90 5.19 6.75
N CYS A 180 11.45 6.30 7.31
CA CYS A 180 12.38 7.19 7.99
C CYS A 180 12.00 7.51 9.43
N PHE A 181 13.00 7.96 10.18
CA PHE A 181 12.90 8.43 11.55
C PHE A 181 13.27 9.91 11.65
N ALA A 182 12.79 10.55 12.71
CA ALA A 182 13.21 11.90 13.08
C ALA A 182 14.71 11.92 13.45
N PRO A 183 15.41 13.07 13.33
CA PRO A 183 16.86 13.16 13.54
C PRO A 183 17.32 12.74 14.94
N ASP A 184 16.46 12.95 15.94
CA ASP A 184 16.67 12.66 17.35
C ASP A 184 16.30 11.21 17.73
N ALA A 185 15.85 10.38 16.78
CA ALA A 185 15.48 9.01 17.06
C ALA A 185 16.69 8.22 17.62
N PRO A 186 16.57 7.61 18.82
CA PRO A 186 17.69 6.97 19.48
C PRO A 186 17.92 5.55 18.92
N VAL A 187 19.07 5.32 18.29
CA VAL A 187 19.52 4.01 17.80
C VAL A 187 20.34 3.32 18.89
N THR A 188 20.04 2.07 19.18
CA THR A 188 20.81 1.27 20.15
C THR A 188 22.07 0.70 19.49
N LEU A 189 23.24 1.11 19.97
CA LEU A 189 24.54 0.62 19.52
C LEU A 189 24.84 -0.77 20.08
N ALA A 190 25.86 -1.43 19.54
CA ALA A 190 26.21 -2.79 19.92
C ALA A 190 26.74 -2.96 21.36
N ASP A 191 27.18 -1.87 21.99
CA ASP A 191 27.57 -1.84 23.40
C ASP A 191 26.40 -1.54 24.35
N GLY A 192 25.18 -1.34 23.81
CA GLY A 192 23.97 -0.99 24.55
C GLY A 192 23.78 0.51 24.79
N SER A 193 24.74 1.36 24.41
CA SER A 193 24.56 2.81 24.42
C SER A 193 23.57 3.26 23.34
N MET A 194 23.07 4.49 23.45
CA MET A 194 22.18 5.08 22.46
C MET A 194 22.87 6.24 21.74
N LYS A 195 22.66 6.31 20.42
CA LYS A 195 23.13 7.40 19.57
C LYS A 195 21.95 7.94 18.75
N ALA A 196 21.83 9.25 18.58
CA ALA A 196 20.83 9.82 17.68
C ALA A 196 21.08 9.32 16.25
N ILE A 197 20.03 8.98 15.50
CA ILE A 197 20.15 8.46 14.13
C ILE A 197 20.88 9.44 13.19
N SER A 198 20.82 10.75 13.46
CA SER A 198 21.58 11.75 12.72
C SER A 198 23.10 11.65 12.87
N ASP A 199 23.56 11.06 13.98
CA ASP A 199 24.97 10.97 14.36
C ASP A 199 25.56 9.58 14.09
N VAL A 200 24.72 8.62 13.70
CA VAL A 200 25.17 7.30 13.22
C VAL A 200 25.92 7.48 11.92
N VAL A 201 26.99 6.70 11.74
CA VAL A 201 27.81 6.67 10.53
C VAL A 201 27.89 5.26 9.95
N GLU A 202 28.16 5.16 8.64
CA GLU A 202 28.41 3.87 8.00
C GLU A 202 29.57 3.14 8.69
N GLY A 203 29.40 1.84 8.90
CA GLY A 203 30.34 1.02 9.66
C GLY A 203 30.01 0.92 11.16
N ASP A 204 29.19 1.81 11.73
CA ASP A 204 28.76 1.69 13.13
C ASP A 204 28.11 0.32 13.38
N LEU A 205 28.42 -0.27 14.53
CA LEU A 205 27.79 -1.51 14.99
C LEU A 205 26.57 -1.19 15.84
N VAL A 206 25.42 -1.66 15.40
CA VAL A 206 24.12 -1.46 16.05
C VAL A 206 23.52 -2.79 16.50
N MET A 207 22.63 -2.72 17.50
CA MET A 207 21.83 -3.87 17.90
C MET A 207 20.72 -4.13 16.89
N SER A 208 20.55 -5.41 16.60
CA SER A 208 19.55 -5.97 15.69
C SER A 208 18.94 -7.21 16.33
N TYR A 209 17.82 -7.67 15.79
CA TYR A 209 17.11 -8.85 16.25
C TYR A 209 16.95 -9.82 15.09
N ASP A 210 17.39 -11.06 15.29
CA ASP A 210 17.11 -12.15 14.38
C ASP A 210 15.87 -12.92 14.84
N ALA A 211 14.79 -12.78 14.07
CA ALA A 211 13.53 -13.46 14.34
C ALA A 211 13.63 -15.01 14.25
N LYS A 212 14.63 -15.56 13.54
CA LYS A 212 14.82 -17.01 13.43
C LYS A 212 15.43 -17.59 14.71
N SER A 213 16.53 -17.02 15.18
CA SER A 213 17.18 -17.43 16.43
C SER A 213 16.51 -16.83 17.69
N LYS A 214 15.62 -15.86 17.52
CA LYS A 214 15.01 -15.05 18.59
C LYS A 214 16.05 -14.40 19.50
N ALA A 215 17.21 -14.06 18.94
CA ALA A 215 18.34 -13.51 19.67
C ALA A 215 18.69 -12.10 19.17
N LEU A 216 19.26 -11.31 20.07
CA LEU A 216 19.92 -10.08 19.70
C LEU A 216 21.25 -10.40 19.05
N ILE A 217 21.52 -9.67 17.97
CA ILE A 217 22.76 -9.79 17.22
C ILE A 217 23.31 -8.40 16.94
N GLN A 218 24.62 -8.33 16.71
CA GLN A 218 25.25 -7.11 16.24
C GLN A 218 25.20 -7.08 14.72
N THR A 219 24.90 -5.92 14.14
CA THR A 219 24.94 -5.73 12.69
C THR A 219 25.62 -4.40 12.38
N SER A 220 26.26 -4.30 11.21
CA SER A 220 26.93 -3.08 10.77
C SER A 220 26.01 -2.27 9.86
N VAL A 221 26.02 -0.94 10.04
CA VAL A 221 25.34 0.01 9.16
C VAL A 221 26.05 0.06 7.81
N THR A 222 25.35 -0.29 6.73
CA THR A 222 25.90 -0.36 5.37
C THR A 222 25.63 0.89 4.55
N LYS A 223 24.57 1.63 4.88
CA LYS A 223 24.16 2.84 4.17
C LYS A 223 23.31 3.71 5.09
N ILE A 224 23.40 5.02 4.92
CA ILE A 224 22.52 5.99 5.59
C ILE A 224 21.77 6.80 4.54
N ASP A 225 20.45 6.70 4.57
CA ASP A 225 19.56 7.49 3.73
C ASP A 225 19.12 8.74 4.50
N ARG A 226 19.19 9.89 3.82
CA ARG A 226 18.89 11.20 4.40
C ARG A 226 18.01 11.98 3.46
N HIS A 227 16.94 12.54 4.01
CA HIS A 227 15.95 13.25 3.23
C HIS A 227 15.58 14.58 3.89
N GLN A 228 15.29 15.58 3.06
CA GLN A 228 14.87 16.92 3.48
C GLN A 228 13.52 17.26 2.87
N GLY A 229 12.66 17.92 3.65
CA GLY A 229 11.27 18.22 3.32
C GLY A 229 10.40 18.19 4.58
N ASP A 230 9.10 18.42 4.43
CA ASP A 230 8.17 18.39 5.55
C ASP A 230 7.59 16.98 5.72
N PHE A 231 8.05 16.26 6.75
CA PHE A 231 7.62 14.88 7.03
C PHE A 231 6.76 14.81 8.28
N ALA A 232 5.56 14.25 8.16
CA ALA A 232 4.73 13.90 9.31
C ALA A 232 5.25 12.59 9.95
N ILE A 233 5.41 12.61 11.27
CA ILE A 233 5.89 11.48 12.06
C ILE A 233 4.71 10.88 12.82
N ALA A 234 4.42 9.61 12.57
CA ALA A 234 3.43 8.85 13.31
C ALA A 234 4.00 8.39 14.66
N GLY A 235 3.14 8.25 15.66
CA GLY A 235 3.52 7.85 17.02
C GLY A 235 2.71 6.65 17.51
N VAL A 236 3.39 5.68 18.12
CA VAL A 236 2.78 4.53 18.78
C VAL A 236 3.26 4.46 20.22
N TRP A 237 2.34 4.51 21.17
CA TRP A 237 2.64 4.32 22.59
C TRP A 237 2.56 2.84 22.95
N LEU A 238 3.63 2.37 23.57
CA LEU A 238 3.88 0.97 23.88
C LEU A 238 3.95 0.78 25.40
N THR A 239 3.29 -0.25 25.91
CA THR A 239 3.40 -0.67 27.32
C THR A 239 3.84 -2.13 27.39
N PRO A 240 4.64 -2.54 28.39
CA PRO A 240 4.98 -3.95 28.58
C PRO A 240 3.73 -4.83 28.63
N VAL A 241 3.74 -5.96 27.92
CA VAL A 241 2.78 -7.03 28.16
C VAL A 241 3.18 -7.64 29.51
N GLN A 242 2.44 -7.32 30.56
CA GLN A 242 2.68 -7.88 31.89
C GLN A 242 2.57 -9.41 31.80
N GLU A 243 3.66 -10.12 32.06
CA GLU A 243 3.56 -11.52 32.47
C GLU A 243 2.93 -11.53 33.87
N ILE A 244 1.91 -12.35 34.06
CA ILE A 244 1.27 -12.53 35.37
C ILE A 244 2.29 -13.19 36.29
N THR A 245 3.13 -12.39 36.94
CA THR A 245 3.96 -12.83 38.07
C THR A 245 3.19 -12.61 39.36
N ALA A 246 3.24 -13.57 40.29
CA ALA A 246 2.49 -13.61 41.56
C ALA A 246 2.79 -12.44 42.54
N THR A 247 3.61 -11.47 42.15
CA THR A 247 3.93 -10.27 42.91
C THR A 247 3.02 -9.12 42.49
N ASN A 248 2.16 -8.71 43.43
CA ASN A 248 1.13 -7.68 43.29
C ASN A 248 1.70 -6.24 43.25
N THR A 249 2.84 -6.03 42.60
CA THR A 249 3.39 -4.69 42.32
C THR A 249 2.95 -4.29 40.93
N ASN A 250 1.68 -3.93 40.80
CA ASN A 250 1.10 -3.39 39.58
C ASN A 250 1.62 -1.95 39.38
N ARG A 251 2.93 -1.81 39.12
CA ARG A 251 3.48 -0.54 38.64
C ARG A 251 2.93 -0.36 37.23
N LEU A 252 2.02 0.60 37.08
CA LEU A 252 1.61 1.11 35.77
C LEU A 252 2.88 1.59 35.07
N ALA A 253 3.43 0.77 34.18
CA ALA A 253 4.60 1.13 33.41
C ALA A 253 4.23 2.31 32.53
N THR A 254 5.03 3.38 32.58
CA THR A 254 4.83 4.57 31.75
C THR A 254 4.89 4.16 30.28
N PRO A 255 3.86 4.45 29.47
CA PRO A 255 3.89 4.14 28.06
C PRO A 255 5.08 4.81 27.38
N THR A 256 5.82 4.06 26.57
CA THR A 256 6.96 4.58 25.81
C THR A 256 6.56 4.84 24.38
N LEU A 257 6.98 5.96 23.81
CA LEU A 257 6.64 6.36 22.45
C LEU A 257 7.66 5.81 21.45
N LEU A 258 7.16 5.18 20.38
CA LEU A 258 7.90 4.91 19.16
C LEU A 258 7.41 5.87 18.07
N GLU A 259 8.34 6.56 17.42
CA GLU A 259 8.06 7.54 16.38
C GLU A 259 8.75 7.14 15.07
N ALA A 260 8.05 7.19 13.94
CA ALA A 260 8.62 7.04 12.60
C ALA A 260 7.64 7.58 11.53
N THR A 261 8.02 7.58 10.26
CA THR A 261 7.05 7.78 9.18
C THR A 261 5.99 6.66 9.19
N ALA A 262 4.75 6.96 8.78
CA ALA A 262 3.62 6.01 8.87
C ALA A 262 3.86 4.69 8.10
N ASN A 263 4.67 4.73 7.06
CA ASN A 263 5.05 3.61 6.22
C ASN A 263 6.26 2.83 6.75
N HIS A 264 6.93 3.30 7.80
CA HIS A 264 8.11 2.64 8.35
C HIS A 264 7.78 1.22 8.86
N PRO A 265 8.45 0.16 8.39
CA PRO A 265 8.14 -1.20 8.77
C PRO A 265 8.65 -1.54 10.18
N VAL A 266 7.75 -2.04 11.02
CA VAL A 266 8.07 -2.53 12.37
C VAL A 266 7.82 -4.04 12.46
N LEU A 267 8.54 -4.70 13.36
CA LEU A 267 8.32 -6.11 13.65
C LEU A 267 7.25 -6.27 14.73
N THR A 268 6.12 -6.86 14.37
CA THR A 268 5.04 -7.23 15.29
C THR A 268 4.98 -8.74 15.48
N ALA A 269 4.23 -9.21 16.48
CA ALA A 269 3.96 -10.64 16.67
C ALA A 269 3.22 -11.28 15.47
N ALA A 270 2.50 -10.49 14.67
CA ALA A 270 1.86 -10.93 13.42
C ALA A 270 2.80 -10.86 12.21
N GLY A 271 4.07 -10.46 12.41
CA GLY A 271 5.05 -10.23 11.37
C GLY A 271 5.27 -8.75 11.09
N ARG A 272 5.78 -8.45 9.90
CA ARG A 272 6.06 -7.09 9.45
C ARG A 272 4.76 -6.29 9.29
N LYS A 273 4.74 -5.06 9.79
CA LYS A 273 3.61 -4.13 9.62
C LYS A 273 4.12 -2.69 9.52
N PRO A 274 3.55 -1.81 8.67
CA PRO A 274 3.84 -0.37 8.71
C PRO A 274 3.42 0.27 10.04
N LEU A 275 4.20 1.24 10.54
CA LEU A 275 3.93 1.88 11.84
C LEU A 275 2.53 2.52 11.90
N GLY A 276 2.08 3.14 10.82
CA GLY A 276 0.77 3.78 10.69
C GLY A 276 -0.40 2.81 10.60
N GLU A 277 -0.13 1.53 10.36
CA GLU A 277 -1.12 0.44 10.40
C GLU A 277 -1.09 -0.32 11.73
N VAL A 278 -0.23 0.06 12.67
CA VAL A 278 -0.27 -0.49 14.03
C VAL A 278 -1.55 -0.02 14.71
N HIS A 279 -2.28 -0.96 15.30
CA HIS A 279 -3.52 -0.70 16.03
C HIS A 279 -3.31 -0.95 17.53
N PRO A 280 -4.05 -0.25 18.42
CA PRO A 280 -4.10 -0.60 19.83
C PRO A 280 -4.50 -2.07 19.99
N GLY A 281 -3.66 -2.87 20.66
CA GLY A 281 -3.80 -4.32 20.61
C GLY A 281 -2.54 -5.04 20.12
N ASP A 282 -1.91 -4.49 19.09
CA ASP A 282 -0.76 -5.09 18.43
C ASP A 282 0.44 -5.21 19.39
N VAL A 283 1.21 -6.28 19.23
CA VAL A 283 2.39 -6.58 20.06
C VAL A 283 3.64 -6.37 19.23
N LEU A 284 4.54 -5.52 19.73
CA LEU A 284 5.85 -5.22 19.18
C LEU A 284 6.94 -5.79 20.09
N TYR A 285 8.14 -5.91 19.54
CA TYR A 285 9.31 -6.43 20.23
C TYR A 285 10.22 -5.29 20.67
N ARG A 286 10.49 -5.21 21.98
CA ARG A 286 11.38 -4.21 22.57
C ARG A 286 12.52 -4.89 23.31
N TYR A 287 13.71 -4.31 23.23
CA TYR A 287 14.86 -4.69 24.02
C TYR A 287 14.76 -4.14 25.43
N GLU A 288 15.04 -4.98 26.42
CA GLU A 288 15.17 -4.59 27.82
C GLU A 288 16.65 -4.64 28.21
N PRO A 289 17.32 -3.49 28.40
CA PRO A 289 18.74 -3.45 28.75
C PRO A 289 19.08 -4.19 30.04
N ALA A 290 18.17 -4.19 31.02
CA ALA A 290 18.38 -4.81 32.32
C ALA A 290 18.52 -6.33 32.24
N THR A 291 17.71 -7.00 31.41
CA THR A 291 17.71 -8.45 31.24
C THR A 291 18.47 -8.91 29.99
N LYS A 292 18.84 -7.96 29.12
CA LYS A 292 19.41 -8.20 27.78
C LYS A 292 18.53 -9.11 26.91
N THR A 293 17.22 -9.07 27.11
CA THR A 293 16.25 -9.88 26.38
C THR A 293 15.33 -9.00 25.55
N VAL A 294 14.71 -9.62 24.53
CA VAL A 294 13.61 -9.00 23.80
C VAL A 294 12.31 -9.40 24.46
N VAL A 295 11.53 -8.39 24.84
CA VAL A 295 10.27 -8.48 25.56
C VAL A 295 9.14 -7.94 24.70
N MET A 296 7.92 -8.38 24.99
CA MET A 296 6.72 -8.00 24.25
C MET A 296 6.10 -6.74 24.84
N TYR A 297 5.83 -5.76 23.98
CA TYR A 297 5.15 -4.53 24.33
C TYR A 297 3.89 -4.39 23.49
N LYS A 298 2.78 -4.02 24.11
CA LYS A 298 1.49 -3.80 23.45
C LYS A 298 1.30 -2.34 23.09
N ALA A 299 0.85 -2.06 21.87
CA ALA A 299 0.36 -0.75 21.46
C ALA A 299 -0.93 -0.40 22.22
N VAL A 300 -0.94 0.75 22.89
CA VAL A 300 -2.09 1.24 23.68
C VAL A 300 -2.74 2.48 23.08
N ARG A 301 -1.98 3.26 22.31
CA ARG A 301 -2.45 4.46 21.62
C ARG A 301 -1.61 4.64 20.37
N THR A 302 -2.25 5.12 19.30
CA THR A 302 -1.58 5.49 18.06
C THR A 302 -2.03 6.88 17.63
N GLU A 303 -1.13 7.63 17.02
CA GLU A 303 -1.41 8.93 16.42
C GLU A 303 -0.77 9.02 15.03
N PRO A 304 -1.55 9.42 14.00
CA PRO A 304 -1.05 9.47 12.63
C PRO A 304 0.00 10.57 12.42
N SER A 305 0.03 11.59 13.28
CA SER A 305 1.03 12.66 13.24
C SER A 305 1.21 13.26 14.64
N VAL A 306 2.34 12.97 15.29
CA VAL A 306 2.72 13.55 16.58
C VAL A 306 3.52 14.86 16.41
N ARG A 307 4.30 14.97 15.32
CA ARG A 307 5.05 16.17 14.94
C ARG A 307 5.45 16.14 13.46
N THR A 308 5.89 17.29 12.97
CA THR A 308 6.48 17.45 11.63
C THR A 308 7.96 17.77 11.77
N VAL A 309 8.81 17.14 10.94
CA VAL A 309 10.26 17.37 10.93
C VAL A 309 10.76 17.70 9.53
N GLY A 310 11.74 18.59 9.45
CA GLY A 310 12.34 19.04 8.18
C GLY A 310 13.38 18.08 7.57
N LYS A 311 13.81 17.09 8.36
CA LYS A 311 14.83 16.11 7.99
C LYS A 311 14.47 14.75 8.57
N VAL A 312 14.68 13.69 7.80
CA VAL A 312 14.47 12.32 8.24
C VAL A 312 15.62 11.41 7.80
N TYR A 313 15.82 10.32 8.53
CA TYR A 313 16.94 9.41 8.38
C TYR A 313 16.47 7.96 8.35
N ASN A 314 17.15 7.11 7.58
CA ASN A 314 17.01 5.66 7.65
C ASN A 314 18.40 5.00 7.61
N LEU A 315 18.55 3.87 8.30
CA LEU A 315 19.75 3.05 8.25
C LEU A 315 19.45 1.79 7.47
N SER A 316 20.32 1.42 6.52
CA SER A 316 20.38 0.05 6.02
C SER A 316 21.42 -0.73 6.81
N THR A 317 21.09 -1.94 7.24
CA THR A 317 22.02 -2.81 7.98
C THR A 317 22.28 -4.09 7.20
N GLN A 318 23.32 -4.84 7.57
CA GLN A 318 23.60 -6.14 6.91
C GLN A 318 22.48 -7.15 7.13
N ASN A 319 21.72 -7.02 8.23
CA ASN A 319 20.75 -8.02 8.68
C ASN A 319 19.29 -7.59 8.48
N GLY A 320 19.04 -6.39 7.96
CA GLY A 320 17.69 -5.92 7.63
C GLY A 320 16.87 -5.39 8.81
N SER A 321 17.45 -5.30 10.01
CA SER A 321 16.78 -4.80 11.21
C SER A 321 17.75 -4.08 12.14
N TYR A 322 17.22 -3.23 13.00
CA TYR A 322 17.96 -2.55 14.06
C TYR A 322 17.00 -2.11 15.17
N LEU A 323 17.53 -1.54 16.25
CA LEU A 323 16.73 -1.03 17.36
C LEU A 323 16.66 0.50 17.35
N VAL A 324 15.44 1.04 17.39
CA VAL A 324 15.16 2.47 17.59
C VAL A 324 14.25 2.64 18.80
N GLY A 325 14.67 3.46 19.77
CA GLY A 325 13.99 3.56 21.07
C GLY A 325 13.84 2.18 21.68
N GLU A 326 14.89 1.36 21.58
CA GLU A 326 14.96 -0.04 22.01
C GLU A 326 13.94 -0.96 21.32
N THR A 327 13.15 -0.48 20.36
CA THR A 327 12.13 -1.26 19.67
C THR A 327 12.67 -1.80 18.34
N VAL A 328 12.33 -3.04 18.01
CA VAL A 328 12.79 -3.69 16.77
C VAL A 328 12.09 -3.08 15.56
N VAL A 329 12.89 -2.48 14.68
CA VAL A 329 12.44 -1.88 13.42
C VAL A 329 13.18 -2.54 12.24
N LEU A 330 12.59 -2.47 11.05
CA LEU A 330 13.14 -3.05 9.83
C LEU A 330 13.68 -1.94 8.94
N ASP A 331 14.79 -2.16 8.25
CA ASP A 331 15.38 -1.12 7.40
C ASP A 331 14.63 -0.91 6.08
N LYS A 332 13.91 -1.94 5.62
CA LYS A 332 13.13 -2.00 4.39
C LYS A 332 12.01 -2.99 4.49
#